data_AF-A0A2G6ENW6-F1
#
_entry.id   AF-A0A2G6ENW6-F1
#
_cell.length_a   1.000
_cell.length_b   1.000
_cell.length_c   1.000
_cell.angle_alpha   90.00
_cell.angle_beta   90.00
_cell.angle_gamma   90.00
#
_symmetry.space_group_name_H-M   'P 1'
#
loop_
_entity.id
_entity.type
_entity.pdbx_description
1 polymer ?
#
loop_
_entity_poly.entity_id
_entity_poly.type
_entity_poly.pdbx_seq_one_letter_code
_entity_poly.pdbx_strand_id
1 'polypeptide(L)' 'MLGTQREIFFVNMLNNIGLDVHYSDIGDFVVAGMYFEIGGKSKTAGQVRKRIDKAYLVKDDMLHGSRNEIPLYLMGFLY' A
#
# COMPACT_ATOMS: atom_id res chain seq x y z
N MET A 1 10.36 9.05 10.36
CA MET A 1 9.28 10.00 10.00
C MET A 1 8.77 9.82 8.57
N LEU A 2 9.63 9.57 7.57
CA LEU A 2 9.21 9.34 6.17
C LEU A 2 8.25 8.15 5.97
N GLY A 3 8.22 7.15 6.86
CA GLY A 3 7.26 6.04 6.79
C GLY A 3 5.82 6.46 7.07
N THR A 4 5.62 7.07 8.23
CA THR A 4 4.30 7.56 8.69
C THR A 4 3.65 8.52 7.69
N GLN A 5 4.41 9.38 7.01
CA GLN A 5 3.86 10.28 6.01
C GLN A 5 3.32 9.55 4.78
N ARG A 6 3.98 8.47 4.34
CA ARG A 6 3.54 7.62 3.22
C ARG A 6 2.27 6.85 3.56
N GLU A 7 2.20 6.33 4.79
CA GLU A 7 1.03 5.65 5.32
C GLU A 7 -0.17 6.59 5.42
N ILE A 8 0.00 7.78 6.00
CA ILE A 8 -1.06 8.80 6.08
C ILE A 8 -1.52 9.23 4.69
N PHE A 9 -0.60 9.43 3.75
CA PHE A 9 -0.95 9.78 2.37
C PHE A 9 -1.81 8.68 1.73
N PHE A 10 -1.39 7.42 1.83
CA PHE A 10 -2.14 6.28 1.31
C PHE A 10 -3.57 6.21 1.91
N VAL A 11 -3.69 6.32 3.24
CA VAL A 11 -4.97 6.30 3.95
C VAL A 11 -5.87 7.45 3.48
N ASN A 12 -5.33 8.66 3.37
CA ASN A 12 -6.11 9.83 2.93
C ASN A 12 -6.64 9.69 1.51
N MET A 13 -5.83 9.17 0.58
CA MET A 13 -6.24 8.96 -0.81
C MET A 13 -7.36 7.92 -0.95
N LEU A 14 -7.30 6.83 -0.18
CA LEU A 14 -8.35 5.82 -0.18
C LEU A 14 -9.63 6.29 0.52
N ASN A 15 -9.51 7.02 1.62
CA ASN A 15 -10.66 7.62 2.30
C ASN A 15 -11.38 8.62 1.38
N ASN A 16 -10.64 9.34 0.53
CA ASN A 16 -11.22 10.32 -0.39
C ASN A 16 -12.18 9.68 -1.40
N ILE A 17 -11.84 8.50 -1.90
CA ILE A 17 -12.71 7.71 -2.79
C ILE A 17 -13.74 6.84 -2.03
N GLY A 18 -13.87 7.02 -0.71
CA GLY A 18 -14.86 6.35 0.13
C GLY A 18 -14.55 4.88 0.45
N LEU A 19 -13.27 4.47 0.41
CA LEU A 19 -12.86 3.12 0.80
C LEU A 19 -12.44 3.08 2.27
N ASP A 20 -13.00 2.11 3.02
CA ASP A 20 -12.61 1.86 4.40
C ASP A 20 -11.22 1.21 4.49
N VAL A 21 -10.33 1.88 5.23
CA VAL A 21 -8.97 1.40 5.48
C VAL A 21 -8.87 0.90 6.92
N HIS A 22 -8.51 -0.37 7.09
CA HIS A 22 -8.31 -0.98 8.41
C HIS A 22 -6.87 -1.42 8.59
N TYR A 23 -6.39 -1.45 9.84
CA TYR A 23 -5.11 -2.06 10.18
C TYR A 23 -5.18 -3.59 10.09
N SER A 24 -4.06 -4.24 9.80
CA SER A 24 -3.97 -5.69 9.66
C SER A 24 -2.72 -6.24 10.36
N ASP A 25 -2.80 -7.50 10.81
CA ASP A 25 -1.66 -8.21 11.41
C ASP A 25 -0.72 -8.82 10.35
N ILE A 26 -1.15 -8.88 9.09
CA ILE A 26 -0.44 -9.55 7.97
C ILE A 26 0.30 -8.54 7.09
N GLY A 27 -0.15 -7.29 7.06
CA GLY A 27 0.40 -6.15 6.32
C GLY A 27 -0.10 -4.86 6.96
N ASP A 28 0.40 -3.70 6.54
CA ASP A 28 0.10 -2.44 7.25
C ASP A 28 -1.41 -2.12 7.24
N PHE A 29 -2.09 -2.39 6.12
CA PHE A 29 -3.53 -2.14 5.98
C PHE A 29 -4.26 -3.25 5.23
N VAL A 30 -5.57 -3.33 5.44
CA VAL A 30 -6.51 -4.13 4.68
C VAL A 30 -7.66 -3.25 4.16
N VAL A 31 -7.93 -3.34 2.87
CA VAL A 31 -8.94 -2.53 2.15
C VAL A 31 -9.69 -3.47 1.23
N ALA A 32 -11.02 -3.55 1.35
CA ALA A 32 -11.87 -4.45 0.55
C ALA A 32 -11.38 -5.92 0.50
N GLY A 33 -10.74 -6.41 1.59
CA GLY A 33 -10.19 -7.76 1.67
C GLY A 33 -8.86 -7.97 0.93
N MET A 34 -8.23 -6.89 0.44
CA MET A 34 -6.87 -6.85 -0.08
C MET A 34 -5.91 -6.28 0.97
N TYR A 35 -4.71 -6.84 1.06
CA TYR A 35 -3.68 -6.45 2.00
C TYR A 35 -2.67 -5.53 1.33
N PHE A 36 -2.38 -4.40 1.97
CA PHE A 36 -1.43 -3.40 1.49
C PHE A 36 -0.31 -3.21 2.49
N GLU A 37 0.92 -3.24 2.01
CA GLU A 37 2.12 -2.88 2.77
C GLU A 37 2.73 -1.62 2.13
N ILE A 38 3.02 -0.59 2.93
CA ILE A 38 3.50 0.70 2.43
C ILE A 38 4.98 0.88 2.82
N GLY A 39 5.82 0.93 1.81
CA GLY A 39 7.27 0.85 1.96
C GLY A 39 8.03 1.83 1.08
N GLY A 40 9.30 2.04 1.41
CA GLY A 40 10.23 2.67 0.49
C GLY A 40 10.84 1.63 -0.46
N LYS A 41 11.74 2.08 -1.32
CA LYS A 41 12.50 1.27 -2.30
C LYS A 41 13.07 -0.06 -1.76
N SER A 42 13.54 -0.09 -0.51
CA SER A 42 14.15 -1.27 0.11
C SER A 42 13.15 -2.28 0.70
N LYS A 43 11.86 -1.95 0.73
CA LYS A 43 10.85 -2.84 1.29
C LYS A 43 10.65 -4.03 0.35
N THR A 44 10.74 -5.22 0.92
CA THR A 44 10.47 -6.50 0.23
C THR A 44 9.20 -7.10 0.82
N ALA A 45 8.42 -7.79 -0.01
CA ALA A 45 7.13 -8.40 0.35
C ALA A 45 7.31 -9.60 1.30
N GLY A 46 7.90 -9.40 2.48
CA GLY A 46 8.33 -10.47 3.38
C GLY A 46 7.16 -11.29 3.91
N GLN A 47 6.27 -10.66 4.68
CA GLN A 47 5.18 -11.35 5.39
C GLN A 47 3.92 -11.53 4.53
N VAL A 48 3.61 -10.55 3.69
CA VAL A 48 2.44 -10.55 2.80
C VAL A 48 2.53 -11.59 1.68
N ARG A 49 3.74 -12.10 1.36
CA ARG A 49 3.95 -13.22 0.41
C ARG A 49 3.24 -14.50 0.79
N LYS A 50 2.77 -14.67 2.04
CA LYS A 50 1.94 -15.83 2.41
C LYS A 50 0.52 -15.77 1.83
N ARG A 51 0.07 -14.61 1.33
CA ARG A 51 -1.21 -14.41 0.63
C ARG A 51 -1.01 -13.69 -0.70
N ILE A 52 -0.21 -14.29 -1.60
CA ILE A 52 0.24 -13.71 -2.88
C ILE A 52 -0.91 -13.11 -3.71
N ASP A 53 -2.09 -13.73 -3.70
CA ASP A 53 -3.17 -13.34 -4.61
C ASP A 53 -3.94 -12.07 -4.17
N LYS A 54 -3.75 -11.61 -2.94
CA LYS A 54 -4.45 -10.43 -2.39
C LYS A 54 -3.50 -9.47 -1.68
N ALA A 55 -2.20 -9.57 -1.93
CA ALA A 55 -1.18 -8.79 -1.24
C ALA A 55 -0.47 -7.85 -2.21
N TYR A 56 -0.48 -6.56 -1.88
CA TYR A 56 0.10 -5.48 -2.67
C TYR A 56 1.12 -4.70 -1.85
N LEU A 57 2.23 -4.36 -2.49
CA LEU A 57 3.30 -3.57 -1.90
C LEU A 57 3.31 -2.19 -2.57
N VAL A 58 2.95 -1.17 -1.80
CA VAL A 58 2.94 0.21 -2.27
C VAL A 58 4.32 0.83 -1.99
N LYS A 59 5.03 1.23 -3.05
CA LYS A 59 6.40 1.74 -2.94
C LYS A 59 6.52 3.19 -3.36
N ASP A 60 7.20 3.95 -2.52
CA ASP A 60 7.77 5.23 -2.90
C ASP A 60 9.11 5.02 -3.65
N ASP A 61 9.41 5.89 -4.63
CA ASP A 61 10.56 5.80 -5.56
C ASP A 61 10.51 4.61 -6.55
N MET A 62 9.33 4.36 -7.14
CA MET A 62 9.13 3.36 -8.20
C MET A 62 8.41 3.98 -9.39
N LEU A 63 8.92 3.81 -10.61
CA LEU A 63 8.33 4.34 -11.86
C LEU A 63 7.42 3.34 -12.57
N HIS A 64 7.67 2.04 -12.41
CA HIS A 64 6.90 0.97 -13.03
C HIS A 64 6.42 0.00 -11.96
N GLY A 65 5.12 -0.25 -11.91
CA GLY A 65 4.56 -1.31 -11.07
C GLY A 65 4.93 -2.70 -11.60
N SER A 66 4.99 -3.68 -10.70
CA SER A 66 5.08 -5.10 -11.03
C SER A 66 3.80 -5.81 -10.59
N ARG A 67 3.71 -7.14 -10.77
CA ARG A 67 2.47 -7.92 -10.56
C ARG A 67 1.74 -7.60 -9.24
N ASN A 68 2.49 -7.38 -8.15
CA ASN A 68 1.97 -7.07 -6.82
C ASN A 68 2.58 -5.79 -6.22
N GLU A 69 3.14 -4.91 -7.06
CA GLU A 69 3.78 -3.69 -6.59
C GLU A 69 3.13 -2.47 -7.24
N ILE A 70 2.69 -1.53 -6.40
CA ILE A 70 1.96 -0.33 -6.81
C ILE A 70 2.84 0.89 -6.50
N PRO A 71 3.14 1.75 -7.47
CA PRO A 71 3.79 3.02 -7.18
C PRO A 71 2.92 3.92 -6.30
N LEU A 72 3.48 4.46 -5.22
CA LEU A 72 2.74 5.32 -4.28
C LEU A 72 2.16 6.56 -4.96
N TYR A 73 2.86 7.11 -5.96
CA TYR A 73 2.40 8.29 -6.70
C TYR A 73 1.07 8.06 -7.44
N LEU A 74 0.71 6.82 -7.78
CA LEU A 74 -0.59 6.53 -8.42
C LEU A 74 -1.76 6.81 -7.49
N MET A 75 -1.57 6.74 -6.18
CA MET A 75 -2.60 7.11 -5.21
C MET A 75 -2.94 8.61 -5.30
N GLY A 76 -2.02 9.44 -5.78
CA GLY A 76 -2.25 10.88 -5.97
C GLY A 76 -3.27 11.23 -7.05
N PHE A 77 -3.77 10.26 -7.82
CA PHE A 77 -4.87 10.45 -8.76
C PHE A 77 -6.24 10.07 -8.15
N LEU A 78 -6.28 9.60 -6.90
CA LEU A 78 -7.51 9.27 -6.19
C LEU A 78 -8.01 10.53 -5.47
N TYR A 79 -8.80 11.32 -6.21
CA TYR A 79 -9.43 12.56 -5.74
C TYR A 79 -10.91 12.38 -5.41
#